data_AF-A0A365T7C0-F1
#
_entry.id   AF-A0A365T7C0-F1
#
_cell.length_a   1.000
_cell.length_b   1.000
_cell.length_c   1.000
_cell.angle_alpha   90.00
_cell.angle_beta   90.00
_cell.angle_gamma   90.00
#
_symmetry.space_group_name_H-M   'P 1'
#
loop_
_entity.id
_entity.type
_entity.pdbx_description
1 polymer ?
#
loop_
_entity_poly.entity_id
_entity_poly.type
_entity_poly.pdbx_seq_one_letter_code
_entity_poly.pdbx_strand_id
1 'polypeptide(L)' 'MLDEDDITPADEMLLDLLHEGRVTAPYAANETGYSLQYVRDRLGRLVEHGNAQKIYEGLYELAEDPRTDE' A
#
# COMPACT_ATOMS: atom_id res chain seq x y z
N MET A 1 -4.26 -11.79 -5.05
CA MET A 1 -4.78 -10.43 -4.76
C MET A 1 -5.54 -10.44 -3.45
N LEU A 2 -5.73 -9.26 -2.84
CA LEU A 2 -6.76 -9.09 -1.82
C LEU A 2 -8.11 -9.13 -2.55
N ASP A 3 -9.13 -9.76 -1.98
CA ASP A 3 -10.48 -9.60 -2.51
C ASP A 3 -10.90 -8.12 -2.31
N GLU A 4 -11.54 -7.50 -3.30
CA GLU A 4 -11.94 -6.08 -3.26
C GLU A 4 -12.75 -5.73 -2.00
N ASP A 5 -13.52 -6.69 -1.49
CA ASP A 5 -14.34 -6.56 -0.28
C ASP A 5 -13.52 -6.42 1.03
N ASP A 6 -12.21 -6.68 1.01
CA ASP A 6 -11.30 -6.61 2.17
C ASP A 6 -10.42 -5.34 2.20
N ILE A 7 -10.61 -4.42 1.24
CA ILE A 7 -9.87 -3.14 1.17
C ILE A 7 -10.38 -2.20 2.27
N THR A 8 -9.47 -1.75 3.13
CA THR A 8 -9.77 -0.76 4.18
C THR A 8 -9.51 0.67 3.68
N PRO A 9 -10.05 1.72 4.34
CA PRO A 9 -9.75 3.11 3.97
C PRO A 9 -8.25 3.43 3.97
N ALA A 10 -7.46 2.74 4.81
CA ALA A 10 -6.01 2.92 4.82
C ALA A 10 -5.35 2.30 3.58
N ASP A 11 -5.89 1.20 3.05
CA ASP A 11 -5.37 0.59 1.83
C ASP A 11 -5.66 1.46 0.62
N GLU A 12 -6.86 2.03 0.52
CA GLU A 12 -7.22 2.95 -0.57
C GLU A 12 -6.22 4.11 -0.65
N MET A 13 -5.96 4.77 0.48
CA MET A 13 -4.98 5.87 0.52
C MET A 13 -3.57 5.42 0.17
N LEU A 14 -3.15 4.22 0.59
CA LEU A 14 -1.83 3.69 0.26
C LEU A 14 -1.73 3.34 -1.23
N LEU A 15 -2.77 2.77 -1.82
CA LEU A 15 -2.84 2.45 -3.23
C LEU A 15 -2.82 3.73 -4.08
N ASP A 16 -3.52 4.79 -3.66
CA ASP A 16 -3.45 6.10 -4.32
C ASP A 16 -2.01 6.65 -4.32
N LEU A 17 -1.34 6.66 -3.16
CA LEU A 17 0.06 7.09 -3.07
C LEU A 17 1.00 6.23 -3.93
N LEU A 18 0.78 4.91 -3.95
CA LEU A 18 1.56 3.97 -4.76
C LEU A 18 1.30 4.16 -6.26
N HIS A 19 0.10 4.62 -6.64
CA HIS A 19 -0.25 4.92 -8.01
C HIS A 19 0.43 6.19 -8.52
N GLU A 20 0.63 7.18 -7.63
CA GLU A 20 1.41 8.39 -7.92
C GLU A 20 2.92 8.10 -8.06
N GLY A 21 3.42 7.07 -7.38
CA GLY A 21 4.80 6.62 -7.52
C GLY A 21 5.29 5.75 -6.37
N ARG A 22 6.61 5.64 -6.23
CA ARG A 22 7.20 4.85 -5.15
C ARG A 22 7.05 5.54 -3.81
N VAL A 23 6.73 4.77 -2.78
CA VAL A 23 6.39 5.27 -1.46
C VAL A 23 7.33 4.70 -0.42
N THR A 24 7.71 5.53 0.57
CA THR A 24 8.32 5.02 1.80
C THR A 24 7.29 4.97 2.93
N ALA A 25 7.40 4.00 3.82
CA ALA A 25 6.45 3.88 4.94
C ALA A 25 6.36 5.14 5.83
N PRO A 26 7.46 5.86 6.14
CA PRO A 26 7.39 7.15 6.86
C PRO A 26 6.66 8.24 6.08
N TYR A 27 6.86 8.31 4.76
CA TYR A 27 6.14 9.26 3.91
C TYR A 27 4.64 8.95 3.89
N ALA A 28 4.26 7.70 3.64
CA ALA A 28 2.86 7.29 3.68
C ALA A 28 2.20 7.58 5.04
N ALA A 29 2.87 7.28 6.16
CA ALA A 29 2.33 7.59 7.48
C ALA A 29 2.07 9.09 7.69
N ASN A 30 2.93 9.96 7.12
CA ASN A 30 2.71 11.39 7.16
C ASN A 30 1.49 11.81 6.33
N GLU A 31 1.37 11.29 5.10
CA GLU A 31 0.28 11.66 4.19
C GLU A 31 -1.08 11.12 4.65
N THR A 32 -1.12 9.90 5.19
CA THR A 32 -2.38 9.28 5.64
C THR A 32 -2.78 9.67 7.06
N GLY A 33 -1.86 10.24 7.85
CA GLY A 33 -2.08 10.52 9.28
C GLY A 33 -2.17 9.26 10.16
N TYR A 34 -1.92 8.08 9.60
CA TYR A 34 -1.90 6.83 10.36
C TYR A 34 -0.55 6.61 11.04
N SER A 35 -0.52 5.76 12.07
CA SER A 35 0.75 5.42 12.72
C SER A 35 1.67 4.68 11.75
N LEU A 36 2.99 4.92 11.87
CA LEU A 36 4.00 4.24 11.06
C LEU A 36 3.93 2.71 11.16
N GLN A 37 3.58 2.18 12.34
CA GLN A 37 3.42 0.75 12.52
C GLN A 37 2.23 0.23 11.71
N TYR A 38 1.07 0.89 11.79
CA TYR A 38 -0.10 0.50 11.03
C TYR A 38 0.13 0.57 9.52
N VAL A 39 0.78 1.63 9.03
CA VAL A 39 1.15 1.75 7.61
C VAL A 39 2.07 0.62 7.16
N ARG A 40 3.06 0.22 7.98
CA ARG A 40 3.92 -0.92 7.66
C ARG A 40 3.16 -2.23 7.59
N ASP A 41 2.21 -2.44 8.50
CA ASP A 41 1.37 -3.64 8.51
C ASP A 41 0.49 -3.70 7.24
N ARG A 42 -0.10 -2.58 6.84
CA ARG A 42 -0.90 -2.48 5.60
C ARG A 42 -0.06 -2.68 4.34
N LEU A 43 1.10 -2.01 4.23
CA LEU A 43 2.03 -2.23 3.12
C LEU A 43 2.54 -3.68 3.07
N GLY A 44 2.74 -4.32 4.23
CA GLY A 44 3.08 -5.74 4.34
C GLY A 44 2.00 -6.62 3.72
N ARG A 45 0.73 -6.40 4.08
CA ARG A 45 -0.41 -7.10 3.48
C ARG A 45 -0.49 -6.90 1.96
N LEU A 46 -0.33 -5.67 1.47
CA LEU A 46 -0.33 -5.42 0.01
C LEU A 46 0.78 -6.21 -0.69
N VAL A 47 1.95 -6.36 -0.07
CA VAL A 47 3.04 -7.19 -0.60
C VAL A 47 2.71 -8.67 -0.55
N GLU A 48 2.16 -9.18 0.56
CA GLU A 48 1.77 -10.58 0.72
C GLU A 48 0.76 -11.03 -0.34
N HIS A 49 -0.12 -10.14 -0.76
CA HIS A 49 -1.16 -10.41 -1.75
C HIS A 49 -0.78 -10.09 -3.20
N GLY A 50 0.45 -9.61 -3.43
CA GLY A 50 0.99 -9.29 -4.76
C GLY A 50 0.61 -7.91 -5.29
N ASN A 51 -0.12 -7.10 -4.53
CA ASN A 51 -0.59 -5.78 -4.98
C ASN A 51 0.53 -4.72 -4.96
N ALA A 52 1.51 -4.88 -4.07
CA ALA A 52 2.70 -4.03 -4.01
C ALA A 52 3.98 -4.86 -3.95
N GLN A 53 5.11 -4.24 -4.24
CA GLN A 53 6.42 -4.86 -4.12
C GLN A 53 7.40 -3.98 -3.34
N LYS A 54 8.27 -4.61 -2.56
CA LYS A 54 9.33 -3.93 -1.82
C LYS A 54 10.61 -3.92 -2.65
N ILE A 55 10.93 -2.78 -3.25
CA ILE A 55 12.08 -2.61 -4.15
C ILE A 55 13.38 -2.38 -3.37
N TYR A 56 13.28 -1.77 -2.19
CA TYR A 56 14.40 -1.57 -1.27
C TYR A 56 13.92 -1.52 0.18
N GLU A 57 14.85 -1.41 1.13
CA GLU A 57 14.52 -1.26 2.54
C GLU A 57 13.60 -0.05 2.79
N GLY A 58 12.32 -0.35 3.03
CA GLY A 58 11.29 0.65 3.31
C GLY A 58 10.74 1.39 2.10
N LEU A 59 11.12 0.99 0.88
CA LEU A 59 10.64 1.57 -0.39
C LEU A 59 9.74 0.57 -1.12
N TYR A 60 8.54 1.02 -1.46
CA TYR A 60 7.47 0.22 -2.03
C TYR A 60 7.05 0.80 -3.38
N GLU A 61 6.60 -0.07 -4.28
CA GLU A 61 6.07 0.27 -5.61
C GLU A 61 4.79 -0.54 -5.85
N LEU A 62 3.84 0.04 -6.57
CA LEU A 62 2.64 -0.67 -7.02
C LEU A 62 3.03 -1.81 -7.96
N ALA A 63 2.48 -3.00 -7.74
CA ALA A 63 2.66 -4.15 -8.63
C ALA A 63 1.37 -4.41 -9.43
N GLU A 64 0.24 -4.50 -8.73
CA GLU A 64 -1.09 -4.75 -9.29
C GLU A 64 -2.11 -4.02 -8.39
N ASP A 65 -2.94 -3.15 -8.97
CA ASP A 65 -3.95 -2.44 -8.18
C ASP A 65 -5.24 -3.27 -8.15
N PRO A 66 -5.62 -3.85 -6.99
CA PRO A 66 -6.77 -4.73 -6.87
C PRO A 66 -8.10 -4.01 -7.09
N ARG A 67 -8.12 -2.67 -7.21
CA ARG A 67 -9.33 -1.86 -7.45
C ARG A 67 -9.66 -1.68 -8.94
N THR A 68 -8.81 -2.22 -9.83
CA THR A 68 -8.89 -2.00 -11.28
C THR A 68 -9.21 -3.27 -12.07
N ASP A 69 -9.36 -4.41 -11.39
CA ASP A 69 -9.66 -5.68 -12.04
C ASP A 69 -11.19 -5.90 -12.07
N GLU A 70 -11.76 -5.93 -13.28
CA GLU A 70 -13.13 -6.43 -13.56
C GLU A 70 -13.19 -7.96 -13.58
#